data_AF-A0A3C0KR43-F1
#
_entry.id   AF-A0A3C0KR43-F1
#
_cell.length_a   1.000
_cell.length_b   1.000
_cell.length_c   1.000
_cell.angle_alpha   90.00
_cell.angle_beta   90.00
_cell.angle_gamma   90.00
#
_symmetry.space_group_name_H-M   'P 1'
#
loop_
_entity.id
_entity.type
_entity.pdbx_description
1 polymer ?
#
loop_
_entity_poly.entity_id
_entity_poly.type
_entity_poly.pdbx_seq_one_letter_code
_entity_poly.pdbx_strand_id
1 'polypeptide(L)'
;MNTVAFSSWNGKIVDNRTSGKGAGKAKKPAEGAYPAALDGRSYDVLMGWNGLVVVDPKADIAALTLAYLGEARKLSCGECSVCMIGIDRVRDILQGLSSGKVTSKDLVEIEDIVKGVMVNSKCNFGRASALTPVLDAVKHFKASFVAAAGKTAAKKGEEKAFQVAVTAPCMKACPATLDIPGYIELIRNNKFKESLDLVRERCILPGVIGRACTHPCEDACVRKDMDGSLAIRLLKRAAADQDLQGGSALAVPKEEKKEKIA
;
A
#
# COMPACT_ATOMS: atom_id res chain seq x y z
N MET A 1 0.86 -20.61 18.06
CA MET A 1 1.51 -19.81 17.00
C MET A 1 1.21 -20.49 15.68
N ASN A 2 0.39 -19.88 14.82
CA ASN A 2 0.02 -20.47 13.53
C ASN A 2 1.29 -20.68 12.69
N THR A 3 1.48 -21.91 12.22
CA THR A 3 2.55 -22.27 11.30
C THR A 3 2.28 -21.57 9.97
N VAL A 4 3.08 -20.56 9.63
CA VAL A 4 2.98 -19.88 8.32
C VAL A 4 3.53 -20.80 7.24
N ALA A 5 2.75 -20.99 6.17
CA ALA A 5 3.14 -21.79 5.02
C ALA A 5 4.19 -21.07 4.17
N PHE A 6 3.98 -19.78 3.90
CA PHE A 6 4.93 -18.96 3.14
C PHE A 6 4.89 -17.49 3.60
N SER A 7 6.04 -16.81 3.62
CA SER A 7 6.13 -15.37 3.84
C SER A 7 7.26 -14.77 3.01
N SER A 8 7.00 -13.64 2.36
CA SER A 8 8.02 -12.77 1.74
C SER A 8 8.20 -11.42 2.43
N TRP A 9 7.59 -11.26 3.62
CA TRP A 9 7.53 -9.98 4.32
C TRP A 9 8.91 -9.38 4.61
N ASN A 10 9.07 -8.07 4.37
CA ASN A 10 10.35 -7.34 4.51
C ASN A 10 11.50 -7.93 3.68
N GLY A 11 11.19 -8.63 2.57
CA GLY A 11 12.20 -9.29 1.74
C GLY A 11 12.80 -10.55 2.38
N LYS A 12 12.30 -11.00 3.54
CA LYS A 12 12.74 -12.23 4.20
C LYS A 12 11.83 -13.38 3.77
N ILE A 13 12.37 -14.28 2.96
CA ILE A 13 11.65 -15.47 2.50
C ILE A 13 11.64 -16.55 3.58
N VAL A 14 10.45 -16.96 4.01
CA VAL A 14 10.18 -18.13 4.84
C VAL A 14 9.26 -19.04 4.06
N ASP A 15 9.72 -20.24 3.68
CA ASP A 15 8.91 -21.22 2.97
C ASP A 15 8.89 -22.54 3.75
N ASN A 16 7.73 -22.85 4.34
CA ASN A 16 7.47 -24.08 5.09
C ASN A 16 6.55 -25.03 4.29
N ARG A 17 6.31 -24.78 2.99
CA ARG A 17 5.47 -25.66 2.16
C ARG A 17 6.16 -27.01 1.87
N THR A 18 7.48 -27.08 1.95
CA THR A 18 8.31 -28.26 1.61
C THR A 18 8.75 -29.09 2.82
N SER A 19 8.60 -28.61 4.06
CA SER A 19 9.02 -29.32 5.28
C SER A 19 8.23 -30.60 5.60
N GLY A 20 7.23 -30.96 4.79
CA GLY A 20 6.50 -32.23 4.86
C GLY A 20 7.09 -33.37 4.01
N LYS A 21 8.04 -33.09 3.10
CA LYS A 21 8.71 -34.11 2.26
C LYS A 21 10.22 -34.07 2.48
N GLY A 22 10.69 -34.60 3.61
CA GLY A 22 12.10 -34.95 3.83
C GLY A 22 13.07 -33.80 4.18
N ALA A 23 12.59 -32.59 4.47
CA ALA A 23 13.44 -31.50 4.96
C ALA A 23 13.01 -31.09 6.38
N GLY A 24 13.99 -30.83 7.24
CA GLY A 24 13.86 -30.72 8.69
C GLY A 24 12.87 -29.67 9.25
N LYS A 25 12.85 -29.59 10.59
CA LYS A 25 11.92 -28.80 11.43
C LYS A 25 11.50 -27.47 10.79
N ALA A 26 10.19 -27.21 10.79
CA ALA A 26 9.57 -25.96 10.31
C ALA A 26 10.30 -24.73 10.86
N LYS A 27 10.69 -23.80 9.97
CA LYS A 27 11.36 -22.56 10.39
C LYS A 27 10.32 -21.68 11.07
N LYS A 28 10.50 -21.45 12.37
CA LYS A 28 9.75 -20.43 13.08
C LYS A 28 10.18 -19.06 12.57
N PRO A 29 9.25 -18.24 12.06
CA PRO A 29 9.58 -16.86 11.72
C PRO A 29 9.99 -16.10 12.98
N ALA A 30 10.93 -15.16 12.82
CA ALA A 30 11.37 -14.30 13.91
C ALA A 30 10.18 -13.50 14.48
N GLU A 31 10.23 -13.18 15.77
CA GLU A 31 9.19 -12.38 16.43
C GLU A 31 9.08 -11.00 15.74
N GLY A 32 7.87 -10.61 15.34
CA GLY A 32 7.64 -9.39 14.55
C GLY A 32 7.93 -9.49 13.04
N ALA A 33 8.22 -10.69 12.50
CA ALA A 33 8.48 -10.85 11.06
C ALA A 33 7.29 -10.53 10.15
N TYR A 34 6.06 -10.57 10.66
CA TYR A 34 4.82 -10.16 9.99
C TYR A 34 3.73 -9.83 11.04
N PRO A 35 2.71 -9.02 10.72
CA PRO A 35 1.69 -8.63 11.69
C PRO A 35 0.78 -9.83 12.02
N ALA A 36 0.69 -10.27 13.28
CA ALA A 36 -0.10 -11.46 13.63
C ALA A 36 -1.62 -11.32 13.39
N ALA A 37 -2.13 -10.09 13.38
CA ALA A 37 -3.49 -9.72 13.01
C ALA A 37 -3.45 -8.33 12.36
N LEU A 38 -4.39 -8.06 11.45
CA LEU A 38 -4.62 -6.71 10.93
C LEU A 38 -5.95 -6.21 11.52
N ASP A 39 -5.92 -5.04 12.14
CA ASP A 39 -7.12 -4.37 12.65
C ASP A 39 -7.99 -5.29 13.57
N GLY A 40 -7.32 -6.13 14.38
CA GLY A 40 -7.95 -7.05 15.32
C GLY A 40 -8.51 -8.34 14.71
N ARG A 41 -8.32 -8.58 13.40
CA ARG A 41 -8.82 -9.75 12.69
C ARG A 41 -7.69 -10.69 12.26
N SER A 42 -7.89 -11.99 12.48
CA SER A 42 -7.04 -13.04 11.90
C SER A 42 -7.23 -13.12 10.38
N TYR A 43 -6.22 -13.62 9.68
CA TYR A 43 -6.23 -13.80 8.24
C TYR A 43 -5.63 -15.15 7.85
N ASP A 44 -6.11 -15.72 6.75
CA ASP A 44 -5.52 -16.92 6.15
C ASP A 44 -4.43 -16.54 5.14
N VAL A 45 -4.59 -15.41 4.46
CA VAL A 45 -3.57 -14.77 3.63
C VAL A 45 -3.60 -13.26 3.79
N LEU A 46 -2.41 -12.66 3.84
CA LEU A 46 -2.20 -11.23 3.87
C LEU A 46 -1.32 -10.81 2.70
N MET A 47 -1.81 -9.91 1.86
CA MET A 47 -0.99 -9.21 0.87
C MET A 47 -0.94 -7.73 1.24
N GLY A 48 0.27 -7.21 1.44
CA GLY A 48 0.45 -5.84 1.87
C GLY A 48 1.73 -5.21 1.35
N TRP A 49 1.91 -3.94 1.66
CA TRP A 49 3.01 -3.10 1.17
C TRP A 49 4.44 -3.67 1.35
N ASN A 50 4.63 -4.63 2.27
CA ASN A 50 5.92 -5.29 2.55
C ASN A 50 6.03 -6.74 2.10
N GLY A 51 5.02 -7.28 1.42
CA GLY A 51 5.07 -8.63 0.85
C GLY A 51 3.80 -9.44 1.06
N LEU A 52 3.94 -10.75 0.91
CA LEU A 52 2.87 -11.74 0.98
C LEU A 52 3.10 -12.66 2.18
N VAL A 53 2.05 -12.94 2.96
CA VAL A 53 2.05 -13.92 4.05
C VAL A 53 0.89 -14.88 3.82
N VAL A 54 1.19 -16.17 3.73
CA VAL A 54 0.23 -17.26 3.48
C VAL A 54 0.25 -18.18 4.70
N VAL A 55 -0.85 -18.20 5.45
CA VAL A 55 -1.08 -19.10 6.58
C VAL A 55 -1.73 -20.39 6.10
N ASP A 56 -2.81 -20.30 5.31
CA ASP A 56 -3.47 -21.45 4.68
C ASP A 56 -2.94 -21.70 3.25
N PRO A 57 -2.28 -22.85 2.98
CA PRO A 57 -1.85 -23.23 1.63
C PRO A 57 -2.97 -23.35 0.58
N LYS A 58 -4.23 -23.48 0.99
CA LYS A 58 -5.38 -23.65 0.08
C LYS A 58 -5.99 -22.35 -0.40
N ALA A 59 -5.56 -21.22 0.13
CA ALA A 59 -6.15 -19.93 -0.20
C ALA A 59 -5.87 -19.49 -1.65
N ASP A 60 -6.84 -18.78 -2.24
CA ASP A 60 -6.76 -18.30 -3.62
C ASP A 60 -5.90 -17.03 -3.72
N ILE A 61 -4.63 -17.22 -4.06
CA ILE A 61 -3.65 -16.14 -4.20
C ILE A 61 -3.92 -15.29 -5.44
N ALA A 62 -4.53 -15.86 -6.48
CA ALA A 62 -4.81 -15.13 -7.70
C ALA A 62 -5.94 -14.11 -7.47
N ALA A 63 -7.02 -14.53 -6.80
CA ALA A 63 -8.10 -13.64 -6.39
C ALA A 63 -7.61 -12.54 -5.43
N LEU A 64 -6.76 -12.89 -4.46
CA LEU A 64 -6.15 -11.90 -3.55
C LEU A 64 -5.29 -10.88 -4.30
N THR A 65 -4.47 -11.33 -5.25
CA THR A 65 -3.61 -10.43 -6.04
C THR A 65 -4.45 -9.40 -6.81
N LEU A 66 -5.56 -9.85 -7.39
CA LEU A 66 -6.50 -8.95 -8.08
C LEU A 66 -7.16 -7.95 -7.13
N ALA A 67 -7.62 -8.41 -5.95
CA ALA A 67 -8.21 -7.54 -4.93
C ALA A 67 -7.19 -6.49 -4.42
N TYR A 68 -5.97 -6.93 -4.15
CA TYR A 68 -4.87 -6.06 -3.73
C TYR A 68 -4.53 -5.00 -4.78
N LEU A 69 -4.45 -5.35 -6.06
CA LEU A 69 -4.24 -4.39 -7.15
C LEU A 69 -5.41 -3.40 -7.28
N GLY A 70 -6.63 -3.83 -6.97
CA GLY A 70 -7.80 -2.95 -6.88
C GLY A 70 -7.63 -1.87 -5.81
N GLU A 71 -7.22 -2.24 -4.60
CA GLU A 71 -6.96 -1.28 -3.51
C GLU A 71 -5.72 -0.42 -3.79
N ALA A 72 -4.64 -1.01 -4.33
CA ALA A 72 -3.46 -0.26 -4.72
C ALA A 72 -3.78 0.80 -5.78
N ARG A 73 -4.64 0.49 -6.76
CA ARG A 73 -5.01 1.48 -7.78
C ARG A 73 -5.72 2.70 -7.21
N LYS A 74 -6.52 2.54 -6.14
CA LYS A 74 -7.20 3.67 -5.46
C LYS A 74 -6.23 4.63 -4.79
N LEU A 75 -5.04 4.14 -4.41
CA LEU A 75 -3.99 4.92 -3.76
C LEU A 75 -2.99 5.52 -4.75
N SER A 76 -3.02 5.10 -6.01
CA SER A 76 -2.16 5.67 -7.04
C SER A 76 -2.57 7.11 -7.34
N CYS A 77 -1.62 8.05 -7.23
CA CYS A 77 -1.85 9.48 -7.49
C CYS A 77 -1.95 9.83 -8.99
N GLY A 78 -1.60 8.90 -9.90
CA GLY A 78 -1.67 9.12 -11.35
C GLY A 78 -0.54 9.96 -11.97
N GLU A 79 0.35 10.55 -11.15
CA GLU A 79 1.41 11.46 -11.60
C GLU A 79 2.49 10.80 -12.49
N CYS A 80 2.73 9.50 -12.32
CA CYS A 80 3.60 8.73 -13.20
C CYS A 80 2.76 7.75 -14.03
N SER A 81 2.68 8.03 -15.34
CA SER A 81 1.94 7.21 -16.30
C SER A 81 2.35 5.74 -16.23
N VAL A 82 3.65 5.46 -16.07
CA VAL A 82 4.18 4.10 -15.93
C VAL A 82 3.56 3.32 -14.76
N CYS A 83 3.42 3.94 -13.58
CA CYS A 83 2.82 3.28 -12.41
C CYS A 83 1.32 3.06 -12.61
N MET A 84 0.62 4.10 -13.06
CA MET A 84 -0.83 4.04 -13.28
C MET A 84 -1.19 3.00 -14.34
N ILE A 85 -0.60 3.12 -15.54
CA ILE A 85 -0.85 2.21 -16.67
C ILE A 85 -0.32 0.81 -16.35
N GLY A 86 0.81 0.69 -15.67
CA GLY A 86 1.37 -0.59 -15.28
C GLY A 86 0.46 -1.37 -14.33
N ILE A 87 -0.07 -0.71 -13.28
CA ILE A 87 -1.04 -1.33 -12.36
C ILE A 87 -2.32 -1.72 -13.12
N ASP A 88 -2.84 -0.83 -13.98
CA ASP A 88 -4.05 -1.10 -14.76
C ASP A 88 -3.83 -2.29 -15.73
N ARG A 89 -2.69 -2.34 -16.44
CA ARG A 89 -2.36 -3.45 -17.35
C ARG A 89 -2.22 -4.78 -16.63
N VAL A 90 -1.52 -4.83 -15.50
CA VAL A 90 -1.40 -6.07 -14.70
C VAL A 90 -2.76 -6.52 -14.21
N ARG A 91 -3.62 -5.59 -13.76
CA ARG A 91 -4.99 -5.90 -13.36
C ARG A 91 -5.80 -6.45 -14.53
N ASP A 92 -5.71 -5.87 -15.72
CA ASP A 92 -6.44 -6.33 -16.90
C ASP A 92 -6.03 -7.75 -17.31
N ILE A 93 -4.73 -8.07 -17.26
CA ILE A 93 -4.22 -9.44 -17.50
C ILE A 93 -4.81 -10.41 -16.47
N LEU A 94 -4.81 -10.03 -15.18
CA LEU A 94 -5.35 -10.87 -14.11
C LEU A 94 -6.88 -10.97 -14.15
N GLN A 95 -7.62 -9.96 -14.61
CA GLN A 95 -9.06 -10.09 -14.88
C GLN A 95 -9.32 -11.09 -16.01
N GLY A 96 -8.38 -11.24 -16.95
CA GLY A 96 -8.37 -12.32 -17.93
C GLY A 96 -8.41 -13.73 -17.31
N LEU A 97 -7.98 -13.92 -16.05
CA LEU A 97 -8.01 -15.22 -15.34
C LEU A 97 -9.42 -15.81 -15.29
N SER A 98 -10.43 -14.99 -14.96
CA SER A 98 -11.81 -15.45 -14.84
C SER A 98 -12.42 -15.89 -16.17
N SER A 99 -11.81 -15.48 -17.30
CA SER A 99 -12.19 -15.91 -18.64
C SER A 99 -11.42 -17.13 -19.16
N GLY A 100 -10.50 -17.69 -18.35
CA GLY A 100 -9.68 -18.86 -18.72
C GLY A 100 -8.58 -18.60 -19.74
N LYS A 101 -8.20 -17.33 -19.94
CA LYS A 101 -7.25 -16.93 -20.98
C LYS A 101 -5.80 -16.79 -20.51
N VAL A 102 -5.51 -16.92 -19.22
CA VAL A 102 -4.15 -16.68 -18.71
C VAL A 102 -3.26 -17.88 -18.93
N THR A 103 -2.19 -17.63 -19.66
CA THR A 103 -1.14 -18.56 -20.02
C THR A 103 0.15 -18.27 -19.27
N SER A 104 1.13 -19.17 -19.37
CA SER A 104 2.47 -18.93 -18.84
C SER A 104 3.15 -17.69 -19.44
N LYS A 105 2.77 -17.28 -20.66
CA LYS A 105 3.29 -16.07 -21.31
C LYS A 105 2.81 -14.80 -20.61
N ASP A 106 1.54 -14.76 -20.20
CA ASP A 106 0.97 -13.62 -19.48
C ASP A 106 1.65 -13.40 -18.12
N LEU A 107 2.06 -14.49 -17.45
CA LEU A 107 2.83 -14.38 -16.20
C LEU A 107 4.22 -13.77 -16.42
N VAL A 108 4.88 -14.07 -17.54
CA VAL A 108 6.15 -13.44 -17.92
C VAL A 108 5.93 -11.96 -18.24
N GLU A 109 4.86 -11.63 -18.99
CA GLU A 109 4.50 -10.23 -19.27
C GLU A 109 4.25 -9.44 -17.97
N ILE A 110 3.53 -10.02 -17.00
CA ILE A 110 3.33 -9.40 -15.69
C ILE A 110 4.66 -9.16 -14.99
N GLU A 111 5.57 -10.15 -14.95
CA GLU A 111 6.89 -9.98 -14.32
C GLU A 111 7.68 -8.82 -14.96
N ASP A 112 7.63 -8.69 -16.29
CA ASP A 112 8.35 -7.65 -17.02
C ASP A 112 7.74 -6.27 -16.82
N ILE A 113 6.40 -6.16 -16.87
CA ILE A 113 5.70 -4.92 -16.54
C ILE A 113 6.06 -4.48 -15.12
N VAL A 114 5.98 -5.40 -14.15
CA VAL A 114 6.27 -5.09 -12.76
C VAL A 114 7.70 -4.57 -12.59
N LYS A 115 8.71 -5.26 -13.15
CA LYS A 115 10.10 -4.79 -13.11
C LYS A 115 10.25 -3.41 -13.77
N GLY A 116 9.60 -3.20 -14.91
CA GLY A 116 9.59 -1.92 -15.62
C GLY A 116 9.02 -0.79 -14.77
N VAL A 117 7.88 -1.01 -14.11
CA VAL A 117 7.28 -0.03 -13.21
C VAL A 117 8.17 0.24 -12.00
N MET A 118 8.77 -0.81 -11.42
CA MET A 118 9.60 -0.69 -10.23
C MET A 118 10.83 0.22 -10.46
N VAL A 119 11.45 0.14 -11.65
CA VAL A 119 12.62 0.97 -11.97
C VAL A 119 12.21 2.39 -12.39
N ASN A 120 11.09 2.55 -13.09
CA ASN A 120 10.71 3.83 -13.71
C ASN A 120 9.76 4.71 -12.88
N SER A 121 9.22 4.21 -11.75
CA SER A 121 8.31 4.99 -10.91
C SER A 121 9.02 6.09 -10.12
N LYS A 122 8.33 7.22 -9.90
CA LYS A 122 8.86 8.39 -9.17
C LYS A 122 9.01 8.14 -7.65
N CYS A 123 8.05 7.44 -7.05
CA CYS A 123 7.93 7.28 -5.60
C CYS A 123 7.93 5.81 -5.17
N ASN A 124 8.10 5.56 -3.87
CA ASN A 124 8.23 4.19 -3.34
C ASN A 124 6.96 3.34 -3.50
N PHE A 125 5.80 3.98 -3.65
CA PHE A 125 4.55 3.27 -3.93
C PHE A 125 4.64 2.47 -5.22
N GLY A 126 4.96 3.12 -6.33
CA GLY A 126 5.15 2.43 -7.62
C GLY A 126 6.42 1.60 -7.68
N ARG A 127 7.48 2.01 -6.97
CA ARG A 127 8.76 1.26 -6.95
C ARG A 127 8.71 -0.05 -6.19
N ALA A 128 7.89 -0.16 -5.15
CA ALA A 128 7.87 -1.32 -4.28
C ALA A 128 6.46 -1.61 -3.76
N SER A 129 5.87 -0.67 -3.03
CA SER A 129 4.72 -0.96 -2.16
C SER A 129 3.46 -1.43 -2.87
N ALA A 130 3.32 -1.19 -4.18
CA ALA A 130 2.18 -1.59 -5.00
C ALA A 130 2.40 -2.88 -5.80
N LEU A 131 3.65 -3.27 -6.07
CA LEU A 131 3.95 -4.32 -7.06
C LEU A 131 4.93 -5.40 -6.57
N THR A 132 5.74 -5.15 -5.54
CA THR A 132 6.58 -6.19 -4.94
C THR A 132 5.77 -7.41 -4.49
N PRO A 133 4.61 -7.26 -3.80
CA PRO A 133 3.81 -8.42 -3.39
C PRO A 133 3.23 -9.20 -4.57
N VAL A 134 2.93 -8.50 -5.68
CA VAL A 134 2.45 -9.10 -6.93
C VAL A 134 3.57 -9.91 -7.59
N LEU A 135 4.79 -9.35 -7.61
CA LEU A 135 5.96 -10.05 -8.12
C LEU A 135 6.25 -11.32 -7.32
N ASP A 136 6.18 -11.25 -6.00
CA ASP A 136 6.38 -12.39 -5.10
C ASP A 136 5.30 -13.45 -5.32
N ALA A 137 4.04 -13.03 -5.44
CA ALA A 137 2.93 -13.94 -5.74
C ALA A 137 3.16 -14.68 -7.06
N VAL A 138 3.49 -13.95 -8.14
CA VAL A 138 3.74 -14.55 -9.46
C VAL A 138 4.96 -15.47 -9.41
N LYS A 139 6.06 -15.08 -8.76
CA LYS A 139 7.28 -15.91 -8.69
C LYS A 139 7.08 -17.20 -7.89
N HIS A 140 6.45 -17.12 -6.72
CA HIS A 140 6.38 -18.24 -5.77
C HIS A 140 5.10 -19.08 -5.89
N PHE A 141 4.11 -18.62 -6.65
CA PHE A 141 2.81 -19.30 -6.81
C PHE A 141 2.33 -19.41 -8.27
N LYS A 142 3.25 -19.50 -9.25
CA LYS A 142 2.92 -19.70 -10.69
C LYS A 142 1.84 -20.77 -10.92
N ALA A 143 1.95 -21.90 -10.24
CA ALA A 143 1.00 -23.00 -10.35
C ALA A 143 -0.42 -22.61 -9.90
N SER A 144 -0.56 -21.74 -8.89
CA SER A 144 -1.86 -21.25 -8.43
C SER A 144 -2.54 -20.37 -9.48
N PHE A 145 -1.79 -19.51 -10.17
CA PHE A 145 -2.33 -18.66 -11.23
C PHE A 145 -2.77 -19.47 -12.45
N VAL A 146 -1.98 -20.46 -12.86
CA VAL A 146 -2.35 -21.35 -13.97
C VAL A 146 -3.53 -22.25 -13.59
N ALA A 147 -3.59 -22.77 -12.35
CA ALA A 147 -4.71 -23.59 -11.88
C ALA A 147 -6.01 -22.80 -11.65
N ALA A 148 -5.90 -21.48 -11.49
CA ALA A 148 -7.04 -20.56 -11.44
C ALA A 148 -7.56 -20.21 -12.85
N ALA A 149 -6.78 -20.42 -13.92
CA ALA A 149 -7.23 -20.19 -15.28
C ALA A 149 -8.41 -21.13 -15.63
N GLY A 150 -9.57 -20.53 -15.86
CA GLY A 150 -10.79 -21.25 -16.26
C GLY A 150 -11.71 -21.61 -15.09
N LYS A 151 -11.30 -21.33 -13.85
CA LYS A 151 -12.23 -21.30 -12.71
C LYS A 151 -12.82 -19.90 -12.63
N THR A 152 -14.16 -19.83 -12.55
CA THR A 152 -14.84 -18.57 -12.25
C THR A 152 -14.23 -18.00 -10.98
N ALA A 153 -13.76 -16.76 -11.03
CA ALA A 153 -13.20 -16.06 -9.86
C ALA A 153 -14.10 -16.34 -8.65
N ALA A 154 -13.48 -16.77 -7.54
CA ALA A 154 -14.19 -17.15 -6.33
C ALA A 154 -15.34 -16.18 -6.04
N LYS A 155 -16.53 -16.73 -5.81
CA LYS A 155 -17.77 -15.98 -5.61
C LYS A 155 -17.53 -14.86 -4.60
N LYS A 156 -17.95 -13.64 -4.95
CA LYS A 156 -18.28 -12.56 -4.00
C LYS A 156 -19.07 -13.19 -2.84
N GLY A 157 -18.46 -13.44 -1.67
CA GLY A 157 -19.18 -14.03 -0.55
C GLY A 157 -18.40 -14.75 0.55
N GLU A 158 -17.11 -15.07 0.39
CA GLU A 158 -16.32 -15.61 1.51
C GLU A 158 -15.46 -14.52 2.14
N GLU A 159 -16.08 -13.68 2.97
CA GLU A 159 -15.46 -12.55 3.68
C GLU A 159 -14.43 -12.95 4.75
N LYS A 160 -14.11 -14.24 4.91
CA LYS A 160 -13.27 -14.74 6.02
C LYS A 160 -11.78 -14.93 5.71
N ALA A 161 -11.31 -15.01 4.47
CA ALA A 161 -9.99 -15.63 4.24
C ALA A 161 -8.82 -14.69 3.88
N PHE A 162 -9.06 -13.51 3.30
CA PHE A 162 -7.96 -12.70 2.74
C PHE A 162 -8.00 -11.24 3.18
N GLN A 163 -6.86 -10.72 3.62
CA GLN A 163 -6.70 -9.33 4.02
C GLN A 163 -5.71 -8.61 3.11
N VAL A 164 -6.08 -7.37 2.76
CA VAL A 164 -5.31 -6.48 1.90
C VAL A 164 -4.89 -5.28 2.73
N ALA A 165 -3.58 -5.10 2.89
CA ALA A 165 -2.99 -4.00 3.68
C ALA A 165 -2.15 -3.09 2.78
N VAL A 166 -2.81 -2.15 2.08
CA VAL A 166 -2.14 -1.16 1.23
C VAL A 166 -2.02 0.21 1.91
N THR A 167 -2.28 0.31 3.22
CA THR A 167 -2.16 1.58 3.95
C THR A 167 -0.72 1.83 4.41
N ALA A 168 -0.25 3.07 4.29
CA ALA A 168 1.04 3.47 4.85
C ALA A 168 0.98 3.49 6.39
N PRO A 169 1.96 2.88 7.11
CA PRO A 169 1.95 2.84 8.58
C PRO A 169 1.88 4.21 9.25
N CYS A 170 2.50 5.22 8.63
CA CYS A 170 2.46 6.60 9.11
C CYS A 170 1.03 7.18 9.14
N MET A 171 0.17 6.80 8.19
CA MET A 171 -1.24 7.23 8.17
C MET A 171 -2.03 6.61 9.32
N LYS A 172 -1.82 5.31 9.61
CA LYS A 172 -2.46 4.61 10.73
C LYS A 172 -2.00 5.16 12.09
N ALA A 173 -0.72 5.52 12.20
CA ALA A 173 -0.16 6.10 13.43
C ALA A 173 -0.60 7.55 13.68
N CYS A 174 -1.08 8.27 12.65
CA CYS A 174 -1.55 9.63 12.79
C CYS A 174 -2.97 9.67 13.39
N PRO A 175 -3.21 10.36 14.53
CA PRO A 175 -4.56 10.47 15.09
C PRO A 175 -5.57 11.15 14.17
N ALA A 176 -5.09 12.02 13.28
CA ALA A 176 -5.91 12.69 12.28
C ALA A 176 -6.00 11.92 10.95
N THR A 177 -5.36 10.74 10.84
CA THR A 177 -5.34 9.90 9.64
C THR A 177 -4.96 10.68 8.36
N LEU A 178 -3.98 11.58 8.47
CA LEU A 178 -3.54 12.43 7.36
C LEU A 178 -2.92 11.59 6.24
N ASP A 179 -3.11 12.01 4.99
CA ASP A 179 -2.40 11.45 3.83
C ASP A 179 -0.94 11.93 3.79
N ILE A 180 -0.14 11.35 4.68
CA ILE A 180 1.28 11.67 4.84
C ILE A 180 2.10 11.39 3.57
N PRO A 181 1.98 10.22 2.92
CA PRO A 181 2.67 9.99 1.65
C PRO A 181 2.29 11.02 0.59
N GLY A 182 1.00 11.34 0.46
CA GLY A 182 0.49 12.28 -0.55
C GLY A 182 1.07 13.68 -0.38
N TYR A 183 0.97 14.27 0.81
CA TYR A 183 1.42 15.66 0.99
C TYR A 183 2.95 15.79 0.94
N ILE A 184 3.71 14.75 1.34
CA ILE A 184 5.18 14.71 1.20
C ILE A 184 5.57 14.68 -0.27
N GLU A 185 4.87 13.91 -1.10
CA GLU A 185 5.12 13.87 -2.54
C GLU A 185 4.78 15.21 -3.21
N LEU A 186 3.72 15.90 -2.75
CA LEU A 186 3.41 17.26 -3.22
C LEU A 186 4.52 18.26 -2.86
N ILE A 187 5.05 18.20 -1.63
CA ILE A 187 6.22 19.00 -1.21
C ILE A 187 7.44 18.69 -2.10
N ARG A 188 7.70 17.40 -2.35
CA ARG A 188 8.81 16.96 -3.22
C ARG A 188 8.70 17.54 -4.64
N ASN A 189 7.48 17.75 -5.14
CA ASN A 189 7.21 18.36 -6.43
C ASN A 189 7.10 19.89 -6.38
N ASN A 190 7.52 20.54 -5.28
CA ASN A 190 7.40 21.98 -5.03
C ASN A 190 5.95 22.51 -5.05
N LYS A 191 4.95 21.65 -4.87
CA LYS A 191 3.52 22.00 -4.85
C LYS A 191 3.03 22.20 -3.41
N PHE A 192 3.61 23.17 -2.73
CA PHE A 192 3.35 23.39 -1.30
C PHE A 192 1.91 23.80 -0.98
N LYS A 193 1.26 24.56 -1.87
CA LYS A 193 -0.15 24.94 -1.72
C LYS A 193 -1.06 23.71 -1.76
N GLU A 194 -0.92 22.87 -2.78
CA GLU A 194 -1.68 21.61 -2.90
C GLU A 194 -1.38 20.67 -1.72
N SER A 195 -0.13 20.60 -1.28
CA SER A 195 0.27 19.83 -0.10
C SER A 195 -0.48 20.31 1.14
N LEU A 196 -0.56 21.61 1.36
CA LEU A 196 -1.26 22.20 2.49
C LEU A 196 -2.77 21.97 2.40
N ASP A 197 -3.37 22.09 1.23
CA ASP A 197 -4.80 21.86 1.00
C ASP A 197 -5.16 20.38 1.27
N LEU A 198 -4.32 19.44 0.85
CA LEU A 198 -4.47 18.02 1.19
C LEU A 198 -4.41 17.78 2.71
N VAL A 199 -3.50 18.45 3.43
CA VAL A 199 -3.45 18.38 4.90
C VAL A 199 -4.73 18.97 5.52
N ARG A 200 -5.27 20.06 4.95
CA ARG A 200 -6.47 20.75 5.42
C ARG A 200 -7.74 19.91 5.30
N GLU A 201 -7.79 18.88 4.45
CA GLU A 201 -8.92 17.95 4.36
C GLU A 201 -9.24 17.26 5.69
N ARG A 202 -8.22 17.03 6.54
CA ARG A 202 -8.36 16.34 7.83
C ARG A 202 -7.82 17.15 9.02
N CYS A 203 -7.07 18.21 8.78
CA CYS A 203 -6.46 19.04 9.83
C CYS A 203 -6.65 20.52 9.53
N ILE A 204 -7.60 21.16 10.21
CA ILE A 204 -8.00 22.56 9.99
C ILE A 204 -6.85 23.55 10.27
N LEU A 205 -5.99 23.25 11.25
CA LEU A 205 -4.91 24.14 11.71
C LEU A 205 -3.51 23.53 11.50
N PRO A 206 -3.08 23.29 10.26
CA PRO A 206 -1.82 22.60 9.96
C PRO A 206 -0.59 23.35 10.46
N GLY A 207 -0.61 24.69 10.50
CA GLY A 207 0.50 25.51 11.01
C GLY A 207 0.71 25.35 12.53
N VAL A 208 -0.37 25.35 13.30
CA VAL A 208 -0.32 25.13 14.77
C VAL A 208 0.06 23.67 15.05
N ILE A 209 -0.62 22.72 14.40
CA ILE A 209 -0.36 21.29 14.58
C ILE A 209 1.05 20.94 14.10
N GLY A 210 1.60 21.58 13.07
CA GLY A 210 3.01 21.42 12.66
C GLY A 210 4.01 21.76 13.78
N ARG A 211 3.63 22.61 14.73
CA ARG A 211 4.46 23.02 15.88
C ARG A 211 4.21 22.16 17.11
N ALA A 212 2.94 21.86 17.41
CA ALA A 212 2.54 21.13 18.62
C ALA A 212 2.52 19.60 18.47
N CYS A 213 2.60 19.04 17.26
CA CYS A 213 2.47 17.61 17.02
C CYS A 213 3.59 16.78 17.69
N THR A 214 3.19 15.69 18.34
CA THR A 214 4.07 14.68 18.98
C THR A 214 4.59 13.62 18.00
N HIS A 215 4.32 13.76 16.71
CA HIS A 215 4.92 12.99 15.61
C HIS A 215 4.93 11.45 15.73
N PRO A 216 3.83 10.77 16.17
CA PRO A 216 3.78 9.29 16.23
C PRO A 216 3.96 8.61 14.87
N CYS A 217 3.69 9.34 13.79
CA CYS A 217 3.90 8.89 12.42
C CYS A 217 5.39 8.72 12.04
N GLU A 218 6.30 9.42 12.72
CA GLU A 218 7.74 9.30 12.51
C GLU A 218 8.27 8.01 13.15
N ASP A 219 7.71 7.58 14.30
CA ASP A 219 8.06 6.30 14.91
C ASP A 219 7.60 5.10 14.10
N ALA A 220 6.44 5.20 13.46
CA ALA A 220 5.92 4.21 12.53
C ALA A 220 6.54 4.30 11.12
N CYS A 221 7.50 5.21 10.89
CA CYS A 221 8.08 5.40 9.58
C CYS A 221 8.92 4.19 9.17
N VAL A 222 8.64 3.67 7.99
CA VAL A 222 9.27 2.46 7.43
C VAL A 222 10.74 2.68 7.06
N ARG A 223 11.16 3.95 6.92
CA ARG A 223 12.55 4.33 6.67
C ARG A 223 13.42 4.32 7.92
N LYS A 224 12.81 4.21 9.12
CA LYS A 224 13.53 4.16 10.40
C LYS A 224 14.61 3.07 10.41
N ASP A 225 14.31 1.92 9.80
CA ASP A 225 15.22 0.77 9.71
C ASP A 225 16.27 0.87 8.59
N MET A 226 16.19 1.89 7.72
CA MET A 226 17.10 2.09 6.59
C MET A 226 18.05 3.27 6.80
N ASP A 227 17.50 4.48 6.90
CA ASP A 227 18.26 5.73 6.96
C ASP A 227 17.69 6.76 7.95
N GLY A 228 16.73 6.33 8.77
CA GLY A 228 16.04 7.17 9.74
C GLY A 228 14.65 7.59 9.28
N SER A 229 13.83 8.01 10.25
CA SER A 229 12.48 8.48 9.96
C SER A 229 12.51 9.80 9.19
N LEU A 230 11.57 9.97 8.27
CA LEU A 230 11.34 11.28 7.65
C LEU A 230 10.89 12.27 8.73
N ALA A 231 11.31 13.53 8.61
CA ALA A 231 10.85 14.61 9.47
C ALA A 231 9.43 15.08 9.06
N ILE A 232 8.46 14.17 9.13
CA ILE A 232 7.06 14.32 8.70
C ILE A 232 6.43 15.57 9.33
N ARG A 233 6.66 15.81 10.62
CA ARG A 233 6.15 17.00 11.32
C ARG A 233 6.73 18.29 10.74
N LEU A 234 8.03 18.30 10.45
CA LEU A 234 8.70 19.47 9.88
C LEU A 234 8.26 19.73 8.45
N LEU A 235 8.05 18.69 7.64
CA LEU A 235 7.52 18.81 6.28
C LEU A 235 6.11 19.42 6.28
N LYS A 236 5.22 18.94 7.15
CA LYS A 236 3.88 19.53 7.33
C LYS A 236 3.97 20.99 7.78
N ARG A 237 4.87 21.31 8.71
CA ARG A 237 5.11 22.68 9.15
C ARG A 237 5.62 23.55 8.01
N ALA A 238 6.57 23.07 7.20
CA ALA A 238 7.12 23.81 6.07
C ALA A 238 6.04 24.15 5.04
N ALA A 239 5.13 23.22 4.72
CA ALA A 239 3.97 23.49 3.87
C ALA A 239 3.08 24.61 4.40
N ALA A 240 2.81 24.63 5.72
CA ALA A 240 2.03 25.70 6.33
C ALA A 240 2.78 27.03 6.44
N ASP A 241 4.08 27.00 6.78
CA ASP A 241 4.92 28.20 6.89
C ASP A 241 5.11 28.89 5.52
N GLN A 242 5.11 28.13 4.42
CA GLN A 242 5.19 28.70 3.06
C GLN A 242 3.91 29.43 2.64
N ASP A 243 2.73 28.96 3.05
CA ASP A 243 1.46 29.68 2.81
C ASP A 243 1.41 31.02 3.54
N LEU A 244 2.07 31.14 4.70
CA LEU A 244 2.20 32.42 5.42
C LEU A 244 3.08 33.44 4.67
N GLN A 245 4.08 32.98 3.91
CA GLN A 245 4.94 33.85 3.10
C GLN A 245 4.22 34.35 1.83
N GLY A 246 3.27 33.59 1.31
CA GLY A 246 2.51 33.90 0.09
C GLY A 246 1.18 34.65 0.31
N GLY A 247 0.79 34.89 1.56
CA GLY A 247 -0.56 35.33 1.93
C GLY A 247 -1.52 34.14 2.00
N SER A 248 -2.05 33.88 3.20
CA SER A 248 -2.84 32.67 3.50
C SER A 248 -3.99 32.44 2.50
N ALA A 249 -4.08 31.22 1.95
CA ALA A 249 -5.18 30.80 1.07
C ALA A 249 -6.50 30.45 1.80
N LEU A 250 -6.59 30.59 3.13
CA LEU A 250 -7.88 30.53 3.79
C LEU A 250 -8.74 31.67 3.27
N ALA A 251 -9.80 31.33 2.54
CA ALA A 251 -10.81 32.31 2.17
C ALA A 251 -11.23 33.03 3.45
N VAL A 252 -11.09 34.35 3.45
CA VAL A 252 -11.71 35.20 4.47
C VAL A 252 -13.18 34.77 4.54
N PRO A 253 -13.77 34.58 5.75
CA PRO A 253 -15.20 34.30 5.84
C PRO A 253 -15.96 35.28 4.93
N LYS A 254 -16.88 34.77 4.11
CA LYS A 254 -17.71 35.65 3.26
C LYS A 254 -18.26 36.76 4.17
N GLU A 255 -18.11 38.01 3.75
CA GLU A 255 -18.58 39.18 4.52
C GLU A 255 -20.00 38.91 5.03
N GLU A 256 -20.24 39.24 6.30
CA GLU A 256 -21.58 39.19 6.87
C GLU A 256 -22.53 39.95 5.95
N LYS A 257 -23.55 39.26 5.44
CA LYS A 257 -24.59 39.91 4.65
C LYS A 257 -25.16 41.04 5.51
N LYS A 258 -25.15 42.28 5.00
CA LYS A 258 -25.72 43.46 5.67
C LYS A 258 -27.22 43.32 5.92
N GLU A 259 -27.87 42.36 5.28
CA GLU A 259 -29.25 41.99 5.56
C GLU A 259 -29.30 41.13 6.83
N LYS A 260 -29.90 41.70 7.89
CA LYS A 260 -30.37 40.90 9.02
C LYS A 260 -31.32 39.84 8.45
N ILE A 261 -30.97 38.58 8.63
CA ILE A 261 -31.89 37.48 8.34
C ILE A 261 -33.09 37.68 9.28
N ALA A 262 -34.26 37.89 8.68
CA ALA A 262 -35.53 38.11 9.37
C ALA A 262 -35.97 36.89 10.18
#